data_AF-A0A7G5FGV0-F1
#
_entry.id   AF-A0A7G5FGV0-F1
#
_cell.length_a   1.000
_cell.length_b   1.000
_cell.length_c   1.000
_cell.angle_alpha   90.00
_cell.angle_beta   90.00
_cell.angle_gamma   90.00
#
_symmetry.space_group_name_H-M   'P 1'
#
loop_
_entity.id
_entity.type
_entity.pdbx_description
1 polymer ?
#
loop_
_entity_poly.entity_id
_entity_poly.type
_entity_poly.pdbx_seq_one_letter_code
_entity_poly.pdbx_strand_id
1 'polypeptide(L)'
;MLIEGDVVFAGTSSRIVPVADDYAEIVADAAVGDPDAFLVCPGRMARDVRSRLSNWLAELGEDTSAVPSLRRLRTTRIIELIQQGLADELISAVTGIARLDCYASYRPKYSRSDVIAAASLIAGKPTKLRAV
;
A
#
# COMPACT_ATOMS: atom_id res chain seq x y z
N MET A 1 15.97 -25.13 -1.97
CA MET A 1 16.70 -23.85 -2.04
C MET A 1 17.11 -23.68 -3.49
N LEU A 2 16.29 -22.96 -4.26
CA LEU A 2 16.57 -22.54 -5.62
C LEU A 2 16.43 -21.02 -5.56
N ILE A 3 17.57 -20.34 -5.60
CA ILE A 3 17.65 -18.88 -5.73
C ILE A 3 18.14 -18.68 -7.15
N GLU A 4 17.24 -18.27 -8.03
CA GLU A 4 17.58 -17.90 -9.39
C GLU A 4 17.15 -16.45 -9.57
N GLY A 5 18.12 -15.53 -9.50
CA GLY A 5 17.99 -14.18 -10.03
C GLY A 5 17.49 -13.05 -9.12
N ASP A 6 17.60 -13.12 -7.79
CA ASP A 6 17.19 -12.00 -6.94
C ASP A 6 18.28 -10.92 -6.87
N VAL A 7 18.09 -9.84 -7.65
CA VAL A 7 18.79 -8.57 -7.39
C VAL A 7 18.24 -7.99 -6.09
N VAL A 8 18.98 -8.20 -5.00
CA VAL A 8 18.64 -7.64 -3.67
C VAL A 8 19.16 -6.21 -3.60
N PHE A 9 18.28 -5.24 -3.79
CA PHE A 9 18.61 -3.83 -3.57
C PHE A 9 18.65 -3.53 -2.06
N ALA A 10 19.76 -2.95 -1.59
CA ALA A 10 19.94 -2.56 -0.20
C ALA A 10 19.11 -1.30 0.11
N GLY A 11 17.85 -1.50 0.52
CA GLY A 11 17.01 -0.41 1.01
C GLY A 11 17.58 0.23 2.29
N THR A 12 17.23 1.50 2.53
CA THR A 12 17.59 2.23 3.76
C THR A 12 16.80 1.81 5.01
N SER A 13 15.96 0.78 4.87
CA SER A 13 15.05 0.25 5.88
C SER A 13 15.14 -1.27 5.88
N SER A 14 15.03 -1.89 7.06
CA SER A 14 14.99 -3.35 7.20
C SER A 14 13.67 -3.99 6.72
N ARG A 15 12.76 -3.19 6.16
CA ARG A 15 11.47 -3.64 5.64
C ARG A 15 11.51 -3.70 4.12
N ILE A 16 11.23 -4.88 3.59
CA ILE A 16 11.02 -5.12 2.17
C ILE A 16 9.56 -4.78 1.86
N VAL A 17 9.35 -3.91 0.87
CA VAL A 17 8.02 -3.56 0.36
C VAL A 17 7.94 -4.06 -1.08
N PRO A 18 7.06 -5.02 -1.39
CA PRO A 18 6.90 -5.49 -2.76
C PRO A 18 6.34 -4.36 -3.64
N VAL A 19 6.90 -4.21 -4.83
CA VAL A 19 6.38 -3.33 -5.87
C VAL A 19 5.26 -4.06 -6.58
N ALA A 20 4.13 -3.39 -6.84
CA ALA A 20 3.05 -4.00 -7.60
C ALA A 20 3.47 -4.17 -9.07
N ASP A 21 3.01 -5.25 -9.70
CA ASP A 21 3.44 -5.66 -11.05
C ASP A 21 3.37 -4.54 -12.08
N ASP A 22 2.30 -3.75 -12.07
CA ASP A 22 2.08 -2.60 -12.97
C ASP A 22 3.18 -1.51 -12.88
N TYR A 23 3.95 -1.50 -11.80
CA TYR A 23 5.04 -0.56 -11.57
C TYR A 23 6.42 -1.23 -11.53
N ALA A 24 6.49 -2.56 -11.66
CA ALA A 24 7.73 -3.32 -11.50
C ALA A 24 8.79 -2.89 -12.53
N GLU A 25 8.41 -2.77 -13.80
CA GLU A 25 9.31 -2.32 -14.88
C GLU A 25 9.81 -0.89 -14.65
N ILE A 26 8.92 0.03 -14.25
CA ILE A 26 9.27 1.43 -13.97
C ILE A 26 10.31 1.52 -12.84
N VAL A 27 10.12 0.75 -11.77
CA VAL A 27 11.05 0.73 -10.64
C VAL A 27 12.36 0.05 -11.04
N ALA A 28 12.31 -1.04 -11.81
CA ALA A 28 13.49 -1.73 -12.29
C ALA A 28 14.35 -0.82 -13.19
N ASP A 29 13.72 -0.12 -14.14
CA ASP A 29 14.38 0.85 -15.03
C ASP A 29 15.00 2.00 -14.23
N ALA A 30 14.29 2.53 -13.24
CA ALA A 30 14.83 3.58 -12.35
C ALA A 30 15.97 3.07 -11.46
N ALA A 31 16.04 1.76 -11.20
CA ALA A 31 17.08 1.12 -10.43
C ALA A 31 18.31 0.74 -11.27
N VAL A 32 18.27 0.92 -12.59
CA VAL A 32 19.42 0.70 -13.46
C VAL A 32 20.48 1.76 -13.17
N GLY A 33 21.55 1.37 -12.46
CA GLY A 33 22.64 2.27 -12.12
C GLY A 33 23.44 1.82 -10.92
N ASP A 34 24.00 2.79 -10.19
CA ASP A 34 24.74 2.57 -8.95
C ASP A 34 23.79 2.01 -7.86
N PRO A 35 24.05 0.80 -7.30
CA PRO A 35 23.20 0.21 -6.28
C PRO A 35 23.13 1.02 -4.98
N ASP A 36 24.09 1.92 -4.75
CA ASP A 36 24.13 2.80 -3.59
C ASP A 36 23.44 4.17 -3.86
N ALA A 37 22.96 4.40 -5.09
CA ALA A 37 22.24 5.62 -5.44
C ALA A 37 20.76 5.57 -4.99
N PHE A 38 20.24 6.74 -4.63
CA PHE A 38 18.79 6.88 -4.39
C PHE A 38 18.03 6.82 -5.72
N LEU A 39 17.02 5.94 -5.80
CA LEU A 39 16.09 5.82 -6.93
C LEU A 39 15.41 7.15 -7.28
N VAL A 40 15.13 7.98 -6.26
CA VAL A 40 14.51 9.29 -6.41
C VAL A 40 15.37 10.32 -5.69
N CYS A 41 15.58 11.48 -6.32
CA CYS A 41 16.52 12.54 -5.87
C CYS A 41 18.01 12.11 -5.88
N PRO A 42 18.59 11.69 -7.03
CA PRO A 42 19.99 11.30 -7.13
C PRO A 42 20.92 12.45 -6.72
N GLY A 43 21.85 12.18 -5.79
CA GLY A 43 23.01 13.04 -5.52
C GLY A 43 22.98 13.99 -4.32
N ARG A 44 22.03 13.94 -3.36
CA ARG A 44 22.10 14.85 -2.18
C ARG A 44 21.70 14.23 -0.83
N MET A 45 22.62 14.33 0.14
CA MET A 45 22.46 13.87 1.52
C MET A 45 21.20 14.44 2.23
N ALA A 46 20.21 13.58 2.40
CA ALA A 46 19.60 13.12 3.67
C ALA A 46 19.10 14.08 4.77
N ARG A 47 18.99 15.42 4.61
CA ARG A 47 18.43 16.26 5.70
C ARG A 47 16.96 16.64 5.61
N ASP A 48 16.31 16.62 4.44
CA ASP A 48 14.89 16.96 4.36
C ASP A 48 14.18 16.35 3.13
N VAL A 49 13.74 15.10 3.26
CA VAL A 49 13.23 14.27 2.14
C VAL A 49 11.79 14.62 1.75
N ARG A 50 10.94 15.05 2.70
CA ARG A 50 9.50 15.29 2.43
C ARG A 50 9.24 16.52 1.57
N SER A 51 9.96 17.61 1.84
CA SER A 51 9.84 18.84 1.05
C SER A 51 10.34 18.63 -0.38
N ARG A 52 11.24 17.66 -0.59
CA ARG A 52 11.94 17.45 -1.86
C ARG A 52 11.21 16.58 -2.86
N LEU A 53 10.44 15.58 -2.44
CA LEU A 53 9.64 14.80 -3.39
C LEU A 53 8.54 15.68 -4.02
N SER A 54 7.89 16.53 -3.21
CA SER A 54 6.93 17.52 -3.72
C SER A 54 7.59 18.54 -4.64
N ASN A 55 8.79 19.02 -4.31
CA ASN A 55 9.54 19.96 -5.17
C ASN A 55 10.03 19.31 -6.45
N TRP A 56 10.50 18.06 -6.39
CA TRP A 56 10.91 17.30 -7.57
C TRP A 56 9.73 17.03 -8.51
N LEU A 57 8.57 16.68 -7.96
CA LEU A 57 7.33 16.57 -8.73
C LEU A 57 6.94 17.91 -9.38
N ALA A 58 7.16 19.04 -8.70
CA ALA A 58 6.93 20.37 -9.26
C ALA A 58 7.98 20.76 -10.33
N GLU A 59 9.23 20.35 -10.16
CA GLU A 59 10.35 20.61 -11.09
C GLU A 59 10.22 19.84 -12.41
N LEU A 60 9.54 18.69 -12.40
CA LEU A 60 9.22 17.93 -13.62
C LEU A 60 8.24 18.67 -14.57
N GLY A 61 7.69 19.81 -14.16
CA GLY A 61 6.79 20.62 -14.99
C GLY A 61 5.40 19.99 -15.20
N GLU A 62 5.14 18.88 -14.52
CA GLU A 62 3.84 18.22 -14.48
C GLU A 62 2.85 19.11 -13.70
N ASP A 63 1.64 19.27 -14.22
CA ASP A 63 0.55 19.90 -13.46
C ASP A 63 0.12 18.95 -12.32
N THR A 64 0.87 19.04 -11.23
CA THR A 64 0.66 18.25 -10.02
C THR A 64 -0.61 18.66 -9.27
N SER A 65 -1.37 19.68 -9.72
CA SER A 65 -2.66 20.04 -9.11
C SER A 65 -3.66 18.88 -9.18
N ALA A 66 -3.51 18.00 -10.18
CA ALA A 66 -4.31 16.78 -10.32
C ALA A 66 -3.78 15.60 -9.49
N VAL A 67 -2.52 15.65 -9.01
CA VAL A 67 -1.89 14.55 -8.26
C VAL A 67 -2.23 14.70 -6.77
N PRO A 68 -2.94 13.73 -6.16
CA PRO A 68 -3.22 13.79 -4.73
C PRO A 68 -1.93 13.81 -3.91
N SER A 69 -1.90 14.57 -2.81
CA SER A 69 -0.75 14.54 -1.89
C SER A 69 -0.38 13.10 -1.48
N LEU A 70 0.91 12.85 -1.22
CA LEU A 70 1.41 11.53 -0.78
C LEU A 70 0.63 10.96 0.42
N ARG A 71 0.24 11.84 1.36
CA ARG A 71 -0.61 11.45 2.50
C ARG A 71 -1.98 10.96 2.06
N ARG A 72 -2.56 11.60 1.04
CA ARG A 72 -3.85 11.21 0.46
C ARG A 72 -3.72 9.89 -0.29
N LEU A 73 -2.69 9.69 -1.11
CA LEU A 73 -2.43 8.41 -1.78
C LEU A 73 -2.29 7.25 -0.78
N ARG A 74 -1.49 7.45 0.29
CA ARG A 74 -1.36 6.46 1.37
C ARG A 74 -2.70 6.15 2.04
N THR A 75 -3.48 7.19 2.35
CA THR A 75 -4.82 7.03 2.94
C THR A 75 -5.76 6.26 2.03
N THR A 76 -5.81 6.59 0.74
CA THR A 76 -6.62 5.88 -0.26
C THR A 76 -6.25 4.41 -0.28
N ARG A 77 -4.95 4.09 -0.33
CA ARG A 77 -4.50 2.69 -0.36
C ARG A 77 -4.91 1.91 0.90
N ILE A 78 -4.85 2.52 2.08
CA ILE A 78 -5.31 1.88 3.32
C ILE A 78 -6.81 1.59 3.26
N ILE A 79 -7.60 2.55 2.79
CA ILE A 79 -9.06 2.40 2.67
C ILE A 79 -9.40 1.27 1.70
N GLU A 80 -8.72 1.17 0.56
CA GLU A 80 -8.92 0.07 -0.40
C GLU A 80 -8.64 -1.30 0.24
N LEU A 81 -7.54 -1.44 0.98
CA LEU A 81 -7.20 -2.69 1.66
C LEU A 81 -8.23 -3.05 2.74
N ILE A 82 -8.76 -2.05 3.46
CA ILE A 82 -9.85 -2.26 4.42
C ILE A 82 -11.12 -2.73 3.71
N GLN A 83 -11.47 -2.12 2.58
CA GLN A 83 -12.67 -2.47 1.81
C GLN A 83 -12.58 -3.85 1.16
N GLN A 84 -11.37 -4.28 0.81
CA GLN A 84 -11.06 -5.64 0.37
C GLN A 84 -11.12 -6.68 1.52
N GLY A 85 -11.29 -6.23 2.77
CA GLY A 85 -11.44 -7.11 3.93
C GLY A 85 -10.14 -7.73 4.43
N LEU A 86 -8.98 -7.14 4.11
CA LEU A 86 -7.71 -7.64 4.64
C LEU A 86 -7.62 -7.44 6.16
N ALA A 87 -6.88 -8.34 6.82
CA ALA A 87 -6.61 -8.27 8.24
C ALA A 87 -5.73 -7.06 8.61
N ASP A 88 -5.97 -6.50 9.79
CA ASP A 88 -5.32 -5.28 10.27
C ASP A 88 -3.80 -5.42 10.35
N GLU A 89 -3.31 -6.60 10.72
CA GLU A 89 -1.89 -6.92 10.81
C GLU A 89 -1.21 -6.83 9.44
N LEU A 90 -1.89 -7.33 8.41
CA LEU A 90 -1.38 -7.32 7.04
C LEU A 90 -1.40 -5.90 6.46
N ILE A 91 -2.46 -5.13 6.70
CA ILE A 91 -2.54 -3.73 6.32
C ILE A 91 -1.43 -2.93 7.03
N SER A 92 -1.23 -3.16 8.31
CA SER A 92 -0.19 -2.49 9.12
C SER A 92 1.22 -2.82 8.60
N ALA A 93 1.48 -4.08 8.23
CA ALA A 93 2.75 -4.52 7.68
C ALA A 93 3.05 -3.85 6.32
N VAL A 94 2.11 -3.89 5.38
CA VAL A 94 2.29 -3.34 4.02
C VAL A 94 2.37 -1.83 4.02
N THR A 95 1.58 -1.16 4.86
CA THR A 95 1.50 0.31 4.87
C THR A 95 2.45 0.96 5.87
N GLY A 96 3.07 0.17 6.75
CA GLY A 96 3.93 0.65 7.83
C GLY A 96 3.22 1.51 8.88
N ILE A 97 1.91 1.33 9.06
CA ILE A 97 1.11 2.03 10.06
C ILE A 97 0.91 1.15 11.29
N ALA A 98 1.07 1.72 12.48
CA ALA A 98 0.89 0.99 13.73
C ALA A 98 -0.55 1.01 14.26
N ARG A 99 -1.39 1.93 13.78
CA ARG A 99 -2.74 2.17 14.29
C ARG A 99 -3.74 2.42 13.16
N LEU A 100 -4.79 1.61 13.10
CA LEU A 100 -5.85 1.69 12.09
C LEU A 100 -7.19 2.21 12.63
N ASP A 101 -7.23 2.64 13.90
CA ASP A 101 -8.43 3.13 14.57
C ASP A 101 -9.05 4.35 13.88
N CYS A 102 -8.22 5.24 13.35
CA CYS A 102 -8.67 6.39 12.57
C CYS A 102 -9.32 6.02 11.22
N TYR A 103 -9.23 4.76 10.78
CA TYR A 103 -9.85 4.26 9.56
C TYR A 103 -11.05 3.32 9.83
N ALA A 104 -11.44 3.13 11.08
CA ALA A 104 -12.52 2.20 11.45
C ALA A 104 -13.87 2.52 10.75
N SER A 105 -14.12 3.78 10.42
CA SER A 105 -15.33 4.23 9.71
C SER A 105 -15.42 3.71 8.27
N TYR A 106 -14.30 3.32 7.66
CA TYR A 106 -14.22 2.80 6.29
C TYR A 106 -14.44 1.28 6.22
N ARG A 107 -14.59 0.61 7.37
CA ARG A 107 -14.86 -0.82 7.39
C ARG A 107 -16.26 -1.11 6.85
N PRO A 108 -16.42 -2.19 6.07
CA PRO A 108 -17.75 -2.69 5.73
C PRO A 108 -18.56 -2.91 7.00
N LYS A 109 -19.74 -2.30 7.05
CA LYS A 109 -20.69 -2.51 8.15
C LYS A 109 -21.55 -3.69 7.80
N TYR A 110 -21.26 -4.83 8.41
CA TYR A 110 -22.09 -6.02 8.29
C TYR A 110 -23.30 -5.90 9.21
N SER A 111 -24.49 -6.13 8.66
CA SER A 111 -25.70 -6.27 9.47
C SER A 111 -25.63 -7.55 10.28
N ARG A 112 -26.40 -7.63 11.37
CA ARG A 112 -26.52 -8.86 12.18
C ARG A 112 -26.95 -10.06 11.32
N SER A 113 -27.79 -9.83 10.32
CA SER A 113 -28.21 -10.84 9.34
C SER A 113 -27.03 -11.36 8.50
N ASP A 114 -26.12 -10.50 8.05
CA ASP A 114 -24.96 -10.90 7.25
C ASP A 114 -24.03 -11.80 8.06
N VAL A 115 -23.81 -11.46 9.33
CA VAL A 115 -22.99 -12.26 10.25
C VAL A 115 -23.61 -13.63 10.50
N ILE A 116 -24.93 -13.69 10.71
CA ILE A 116 -25.65 -14.96 10.89
C ILE A 116 -25.59 -15.82 9.62
N ALA A 117 -25.73 -15.20 8.44
CA ALA A 117 -25.67 -15.90 7.17
C ALA A 117 -24.28 -16.47 6.90
N ALA A 118 -23.22 -15.69 7.12
CA ALA A 118 -21.84 -16.15 7.01
C ALA A 118 -21.52 -17.29 7.99
N ALA A 119 -21.91 -17.14 9.26
CA ALA A 119 -21.70 -18.19 10.27
C ALA A 119 -22.46 -19.49 9.93
N SER A 120 -23.65 -19.38 9.34
CA SER A 120 -24.44 -20.55 8.91
C SER A 120 -23.80 -21.27 7.73
N LEU A 121 -23.25 -20.51 6.77
CA LEU A 121 -22.49 -21.05 5.63
C LEU A 121 -21.23 -21.78 6.10
N ILE A 122 -20.44 -21.17 7.01
CA ILE A 122 -19.24 -21.80 7.57
C ILE A 122 -19.59 -23.07 8.35
N ALA A 123 -20.74 -23.08 9.05
CA ALA A 123 -21.22 -24.24 9.80
C ALA A 123 -21.91 -25.31 8.94
N GLY A 124 -21.97 -25.14 7.61
CA GLY A 124 -22.63 -26.08 6.69
C GLY A 124 -24.15 -26.19 6.87
N LYS A 125 -24.80 -25.17 7.45
CA LYS A 125 -26.25 -25.17 7.71
C LYS A 125 -26.98 -24.36 6.62
N PRO A 126 -28.13 -24.86 6.11
CA PRO A 126 -28.86 -24.15 5.06
C PRO A 126 -29.45 -22.85 5.60
N THR A 127 -28.92 -21.71 5.16
CA THR A 127 -29.44 -20.39 5.51
C THR A 127 -30.64 -20.05 4.62
N LYS A 128 -31.85 -19.99 5.20
CA LYS A 128 -33.00 -19.39 4.51
C LYS A 128 -32.87 -17.87 4.57
N LEU A 129 -32.20 -17.27 3.58
CA LEU A 129 -32.28 -15.83 3.35
C LEU A 129 -33.70 -15.50 2.90
N ARG A 130 -34.48 -14.82 3.75
CA ARG A 130 -35.72 -14.18 3.33
C ARG A 130 -35.34 -12.91 2.58
N ALA A 131 -35.67 -12.86 1.29
CA ALA A 131 -35.65 -11.63 0.52
C ALA A 131 -36.65 -10.63 1.14
N VAL A 132 -36.21 -9.38 1.28
CA VAL A 132 -37.06 -8.20 1.52
C VAL A 132 -37.19 -7.49 0.19
#